data_AF-A0A345HWS5-F1
#
_entry.id   AF-A0A345HWS5-F1
#
_cell.length_a   1.000
_cell.length_b   1.000
_cell.length_c   1.000
_cell.angle_alpha   90.00
_cell.angle_beta   90.00
_cell.angle_gamma   90.00
#
_symmetry.space_group_name_H-M   'P 1'
#
loop_
_entity.id
_entity.type
_entity.pdbx_description
1 polymer ?
#
loop_
_entity_poly.entity_id
_entity_poly.type
_entity_poly.pdbx_seq_one_letter_code
_entity_poly.pdbx_strand_id
1 'polypeptide(L)'
;MSTPIEQIVPADFQDVLDLPGSGGGPWDLKKSQRTVDYSKKQAADAMAAYNKAKAEAAAQMKKYKAKGATKAQKAAATKARALALATMARQTTIRNAALKKQGAAQNEVWKANGQFDKLLSGANRDAFLALQSMFKQMGLGSLAGKIYEFAKQGYGADTISLLLQDTKEYKERFKANEARAKAGLAVLSPAEYLAAEAAYRQILSSAGMPKGFYDNPADFRGWIAGDVSPAEIKSRVDMATEAVNKVDPNYRGALFQMYGINSSELAAYFLDRKVAEPILKKQAAAGAIGAAALRRGFSLNALDLESYASLGISGEEAEAAYGQIAGSFESMLGLAGRYGSTWTQRDAEQEVFTPGVAGSISAESAAEKGKRLKSAERAQFSGARGASSGGLAAGFRQT
;
A
#
# COMPACT_ATOMS: atom_id res chain seq x y z
N MET A 1 37.41 -11.90 -7.41
CA MET A 1 36.57 -12.46 -6.33
C MET A 1 36.39 -11.36 -5.29
N SER A 2 35.25 -10.66 -5.34
CA SER A 2 34.97 -9.53 -4.46
C SER A 2 34.04 -10.00 -3.35
N THR A 3 34.53 -10.04 -2.12
CA THR A 3 33.72 -10.23 -0.92
C THR A 3 32.96 -8.93 -0.60
N PRO A 4 31.68 -8.98 -0.21
CA PRO A 4 30.96 -7.79 0.21
C PRO A 4 31.41 -7.37 1.62
N ILE A 5 31.60 -6.07 1.80
CA ILE A 5 31.86 -5.42 3.08
C ILE A 5 30.53 -5.43 3.86
N GLU A 6 30.43 -6.26 4.89
CA GLU A 6 29.37 -6.15 5.89
C GLU A 6 29.59 -4.84 6.67
N GLN A 7 28.67 -3.89 6.51
CA GLN A 7 28.53 -2.77 7.43
C GLN A 7 28.08 -3.30 8.79
N ILE A 8 29.03 -3.43 9.71
CA ILE A 8 28.77 -3.69 11.12
C ILE A 8 28.16 -2.41 11.69
N VAL A 9 26.83 -2.35 11.74
CA VAL A 9 26.12 -1.39 12.57
C VAL A 9 26.07 -1.97 13.99
N PRO A 10 26.63 -1.30 15.01
CA PRO A 10 26.61 -1.77 16.39
C PRO A 10 25.15 -1.97 16.87
N ALA A 11 24.91 -3.05 17.64
CA ALA A 11 23.57 -3.44 18.10
C ALA A 11 22.87 -2.34 18.91
N ASP A 12 23.65 -1.43 19.48
CA ASP A 12 23.26 -0.37 20.40
C ASP A 12 22.55 0.81 19.69
N PHE A 13 22.55 0.83 18.35
CA PHE A 13 21.92 1.88 17.53
C PHE A 13 20.68 1.42 16.75
N GLN A 14 20.20 0.18 16.95
CA GLN A 14 18.97 -0.29 16.28
C GLN A 14 17.67 0.26 16.91
N ASP A 15 17.73 0.80 18.13
CA ASP A 15 16.53 1.20 18.90
C ASP A 15 16.16 2.70 18.84
N VAL A 16 16.82 3.52 18.01
CA VAL A 16 16.58 4.98 17.98
C VAL A 16 15.86 5.48 16.72
N LEU A 17 15.21 4.59 15.97
CA LEU A 17 14.33 4.99 14.86
C LEU A 17 13.01 4.23 14.86
N ASP A 18 12.37 4.13 16.04
CA ASP A 18 10.98 3.72 16.13
C ASP A 18 10.07 4.95 15.98
N LEU A 19 9.76 5.30 14.73
CA LEU A 19 8.62 6.16 14.42
C LEU A 19 7.35 5.30 14.54
N PRO A 20 6.35 5.70 15.36
CA PRO A 20 5.16 4.90 15.57
C PRO A 20 4.25 4.97 14.33
N GLY A 21 4.43 4.01 13.43
CA GLY A 21 3.49 3.69 12.35
C GLY A 21 2.56 2.56 12.80
N SER A 22 1.25 2.82 12.80
CA SER A 22 0.24 1.81 13.09
C SER A 22 0.24 0.73 11.99
N GLY A 23 1.00 -0.34 12.20
CA GLY A 23 1.03 -1.51 11.32
C GLY A 23 2.42 -2.12 11.31
N GLY A 24 2.61 -3.22 12.04
CA GLY A 24 3.86 -3.98 12.03
C GLY A 24 4.26 -4.32 10.59
N GLY A 25 5.54 -4.15 10.27
CA GLY A 25 6.04 -4.30 8.90
C GLY A 25 5.83 -5.72 8.34
N PRO A 26 6.07 -5.94 7.04
CA PRO A 26 5.91 -7.24 6.38
C PRO A 26 6.68 -8.39 7.07
N TRP A 27 7.76 -8.07 7.79
CA TRP A 27 8.57 -9.01 8.56
C TRP A 27 7.87 -9.48 9.85
N ASP A 28 7.20 -8.58 10.57
CA ASP A 28 6.46 -8.90 11.81
C ASP A 28 5.24 -9.77 11.52
N LEU A 29 4.59 -9.54 10.37
CA LEU A 29 3.47 -10.34 9.92
C LEU A 29 3.89 -11.78 9.58
N LYS A 30 4.99 -11.95 8.85
CA LYS A 30 5.56 -13.27 8.53
C LYS A 30 5.96 -14.04 9.79
N LYS A 31 6.56 -13.35 10.78
CA LYS A 31 6.94 -13.96 12.06
C LYS A 31 5.69 -14.42 12.84
N SER A 32 4.68 -13.55 12.94
CA SER A 32 3.41 -13.85 13.61
C SER A 32 2.68 -15.03 12.95
N GLN A 33 2.68 -15.11 11.61
CA GLN A 33 2.07 -16.21 10.88
C GLN A 33 2.76 -17.56 11.16
N ARG A 34 4.11 -17.60 11.21
CA ARG A 34 4.84 -18.83 11.58
C ARG A 34 4.50 -19.30 12.99
N THR A 35 4.37 -18.38 13.94
CA THR A 35 3.95 -18.72 15.31
C THR A 35 2.55 -19.31 15.34
N VAL A 36 1.62 -18.78 14.54
CA VAL A 36 0.28 -19.37 14.38
C VAL A 36 0.36 -20.78 13.81
N ASP A 37 1.10 -21.00 12.72
CA ASP A 37 1.18 -22.31 12.07
C ASP A 37 1.80 -23.36 13.02
N TYR A 38 2.83 -22.98 13.76
CA TYR A 38 3.43 -23.81 14.80
C TYR A 38 2.44 -24.15 15.92
N SER A 39 1.71 -23.15 16.43
CA SER A 39 0.71 -23.36 17.49
C SER A 39 -0.48 -24.20 17.04
N LYS A 40 -0.91 -24.05 15.77
CA LYS A 40 -1.95 -24.88 15.14
C LYS A 40 -1.51 -26.34 15.08
N LYS A 41 -0.26 -26.60 14.69
CA LYS A 41 0.30 -27.97 14.69
C LYS A 41 0.30 -28.56 16.10
N GLN A 42 0.78 -27.83 17.11
CA GLN A 42 0.77 -28.29 18.50
C GLN A 42 -0.65 -28.60 19.00
N ALA A 43 -1.64 -27.76 18.66
CA ALA A 43 -3.02 -28.00 19.03
C ALA A 43 -3.61 -29.24 18.33
N ALA A 44 -3.27 -29.47 17.06
CA ALA A 44 -3.67 -30.67 16.32
C ALA A 44 -3.06 -31.94 16.94
N ASP A 45 -1.75 -31.92 17.26
CA ASP A 45 -1.05 -33.04 17.90
C ASP A 45 -1.64 -33.36 19.28
N ALA A 46 -1.91 -32.33 20.10
CA ALA A 46 -2.53 -32.49 21.40
C ALA A 46 -3.98 -33.01 21.30
N MET A 47 -4.73 -32.59 20.29
CA MET A 47 -6.09 -33.10 20.02
C MET A 47 -6.07 -34.57 19.60
N ALA A 48 -5.11 -34.97 18.76
CA ALA A 48 -4.92 -36.37 18.36
C ALA A 48 -4.57 -37.26 19.56
N ALA A 49 -3.66 -36.80 20.43
CA ALA A 49 -3.29 -37.52 21.66
C ALA A 49 -4.47 -37.65 22.64
N TYR A 50 -5.28 -36.59 22.80
CA TYR A 50 -6.52 -36.63 23.57
C TYR A 50 -7.52 -37.64 22.99
N ASN A 51 -7.75 -37.63 21.68
CA ASN A 51 -8.68 -38.55 21.02
C ASN A 51 -8.23 -40.01 21.19
N LYS A 52 -6.93 -40.29 21.07
CA LYS A 52 -6.36 -41.62 21.32
C LYS A 52 -6.58 -42.06 22.78
N ALA A 53 -6.25 -41.21 23.75
CA ALA A 53 -6.44 -41.51 25.18
C ALA A 53 -7.94 -41.71 25.53
N LYS A 54 -8.84 -40.93 24.92
CA LYS A 54 -10.29 -41.09 25.06
C LYS A 54 -10.77 -42.43 24.51
N ALA A 55 -10.29 -42.84 23.34
CA ALA A 55 -10.62 -44.13 22.75
C ALA A 55 -10.10 -45.30 23.60
N GLU A 56 -8.87 -45.20 24.13
CA GLU A 56 -8.29 -46.19 25.05
C GLU A 56 -9.10 -46.30 26.34
N ALA A 57 -9.48 -45.18 26.95
CA ALA A 57 -10.33 -45.18 28.14
C ALA A 57 -11.69 -45.84 27.87
N ALA A 58 -12.30 -45.58 26.70
CA ALA A 58 -13.54 -46.24 26.29
C ALA A 58 -13.36 -47.74 26.06
N ALA A 59 -12.23 -48.18 25.49
CA ALA A 59 -11.92 -49.59 25.29
C ALA A 59 -11.72 -50.34 26.62
N GLN A 60 -11.00 -49.74 27.58
CA GLN A 60 -10.82 -50.33 28.92
C GLN A 60 -12.14 -50.39 29.69
N MET A 61 -13.02 -49.40 29.51
CA MET A 61 -14.38 -49.43 30.06
C MET A 61 -15.20 -50.62 29.54
N LYS A 62 -15.10 -50.94 28.25
CA LYS A 62 -15.77 -52.12 27.66
C LYS A 62 -15.24 -53.43 28.27
N LYS A 63 -13.92 -53.57 28.41
CA LYS A 63 -13.27 -54.75 29.02
C LYS A 63 -13.69 -54.95 30.48
N TYR A 64 -13.76 -53.86 31.26
CA TYR A 64 -14.22 -53.89 32.64
C TYR A 64 -15.67 -54.36 32.77
N LYS A 65 -16.55 -53.99 31.83
CA LYS A 65 -17.97 -54.35 31.81
C LYS A 65 -18.27 -55.72 31.15
N ALA A 66 -17.27 -56.46 30.70
CA ALA A 66 -17.47 -57.73 30.00
C ALA A 66 -18.09 -58.80 30.91
N LYS A 67 -19.17 -59.45 30.43
CA LYS A 67 -19.79 -60.60 31.10
C LYS A 67 -18.87 -61.83 30.96
N GLY A 68 -18.77 -62.66 32.01
CA GLY A 68 -17.96 -63.88 32.01
C GLY A 68 -16.47 -63.72 32.39
N ALA A 69 -16.01 -62.51 32.74
CA ALA A 69 -14.62 -62.28 33.14
C ALA A 69 -14.28 -62.84 34.54
N THR A 70 -13.11 -63.46 34.68
CA THR A 70 -12.58 -63.99 35.94
C THR A 70 -12.22 -62.86 36.92
N LYS A 71 -12.08 -63.18 38.21
CA LYS A 71 -11.69 -62.20 39.25
C LYS A 71 -10.36 -61.51 38.94
N ALA A 72 -9.36 -62.25 38.45
CA ALA A 72 -8.07 -61.72 38.05
C ALA A 72 -8.18 -60.76 36.84
N GLN A 73 -9.01 -61.12 35.84
CA GLN A 73 -9.27 -60.26 34.68
C GLN A 73 -9.97 -58.95 35.07
N LYS A 74 -10.94 -58.99 35.99
CA LYS A 74 -11.61 -57.78 36.50
C LYS A 74 -10.65 -56.88 37.27
N ALA A 75 -9.75 -57.44 38.09
CA ALA A 75 -8.74 -56.68 38.82
C ALA A 75 -7.75 -55.98 37.87
N ALA A 76 -7.26 -56.69 36.84
CA ALA A 76 -6.39 -56.13 35.81
C ALA A 76 -7.08 -55.02 35.00
N ALA A 77 -8.34 -55.23 34.59
CA ALA A 77 -9.14 -54.23 33.87
C ALA A 77 -9.40 -52.97 34.71
N THR A 78 -9.54 -53.10 36.02
CA THR A 78 -9.74 -51.95 36.94
C THR A 78 -8.49 -51.06 36.97
N LYS A 79 -7.30 -51.64 37.12
CA LYS A 79 -6.03 -50.89 37.08
C LYS A 79 -5.80 -50.23 35.71
N ALA A 80 -6.03 -50.98 34.63
CA ALA A 80 -5.87 -50.46 33.26
C ALA A 80 -6.84 -49.31 32.95
N ARG A 81 -8.09 -49.39 33.42
CA ARG A 81 -9.06 -48.30 33.31
C ARG A 81 -8.61 -47.05 34.08
N ALA A 82 -8.14 -47.21 35.32
CA ALA A 82 -7.69 -46.09 36.14
C ALA A 82 -6.52 -45.35 35.47
N LEU A 83 -5.54 -46.10 34.93
CA LEU A 83 -4.44 -45.56 34.13
C LEU A 83 -4.94 -44.83 32.87
N ALA A 84 -5.86 -45.43 32.10
CA ALA A 84 -6.39 -44.81 30.89
C ALA A 84 -7.16 -43.52 31.17
N LEU A 85 -7.95 -43.46 32.25
CA LEU A 85 -8.64 -42.25 32.69
C LEU A 85 -7.65 -41.16 33.15
N ALA A 86 -6.61 -41.54 33.89
CA ALA A 86 -5.55 -40.60 34.30
C ALA A 86 -4.80 -40.03 33.09
N THR A 87 -4.49 -40.85 32.08
CA THR A 87 -3.90 -40.41 30.81
C THR A 87 -4.84 -39.46 30.07
N MET A 88 -6.13 -39.78 29.97
CA MET A 88 -7.12 -38.91 29.34
C MET A 88 -7.22 -37.54 30.04
N ALA A 89 -7.19 -37.51 31.38
CA ALA A 89 -7.20 -36.27 32.15
C ALA A 89 -5.95 -35.42 31.86
N ARG A 90 -4.76 -36.02 31.85
CA ARG A 90 -3.51 -35.32 31.47
C ARG A 90 -3.58 -34.75 30.05
N GLN A 91 -4.05 -35.54 29.09
CA GLN A 91 -4.19 -35.07 27.70
C GLN A 91 -5.23 -33.97 27.54
N THR A 92 -6.27 -33.94 28.38
CA THR A 92 -7.25 -32.84 28.42
C THR A 92 -6.58 -31.52 28.79
N THR A 93 -5.72 -31.52 29.81
CA THR A 93 -4.95 -30.33 30.22
C THR A 93 -4.00 -29.86 29.13
N ILE A 94 -3.25 -30.77 28.51
CA ILE A 94 -2.31 -30.46 27.41
C ILE A 94 -3.07 -29.86 26.22
N ARG A 95 -4.17 -30.48 25.80
CA ARG A 95 -5.04 -29.98 24.72
C ARG A 95 -5.55 -28.58 25.02
N ASN A 96 -6.09 -28.35 26.22
CA ASN A 96 -6.63 -27.03 26.58
C ASN A 96 -5.52 -25.95 26.59
N ALA A 97 -4.33 -26.28 27.07
CA ALA A 97 -3.18 -25.39 27.03
C ALA A 97 -2.74 -25.08 25.58
N ALA A 98 -2.71 -26.10 24.71
CA ALA A 98 -2.36 -25.94 23.29
C ALA A 98 -3.38 -25.08 22.53
N LEU A 99 -4.68 -25.32 22.75
CA LEU A 99 -5.76 -24.49 22.17
C LEU A 99 -5.69 -23.03 22.65
N LYS A 100 -5.39 -22.80 23.93
CA LYS A 100 -5.18 -21.45 24.46
C LYS A 100 -4.00 -20.75 23.78
N LYS A 101 -2.87 -21.45 23.59
CA LYS A 101 -1.70 -20.92 22.87
C LYS A 101 -2.03 -20.61 21.40
N GLN A 102 -2.78 -21.49 20.74
CA GLN A 102 -3.25 -21.26 19.37
C GLN A 102 -4.12 -20.01 19.26
N GLY A 103 -5.09 -19.85 20.17
CA GLY A 103 -5.94 -18.66 20.22
C GLY A 103 -5.14 -17.38 20.45
N ALA A 104 -4.19 -17.39 21.40
CA ALA A 104 -3.32 -16.25 21.66
C ALA A 104 -2.46 -15.89 20.43
N ALA A 105 -1.87 -16.87 19.74
CA ALA A 105 -1.12 -16.62 18.51
C ALA A 105 -2.01 -16.04 17.40
N GLN A 106 -3.25 -16.53 17.27
CA GLN A 106 -4.21 -16.02 16.29
C GLN A 106 -4.62 -14.57 16.58
N ASN A 107 -4.76 -14.20 17.86
CA ASN A 107 -5.06 -12.84 18.28
C ASN A 107 -3.96 -11.85 17.87
N GLU A 108 -2.68 -12.23 17.98
CA GLU A 108 -1.57 -11.38 17.54
C GLU A 108 -1.61 -11.09 16.04
N VAL A 109 -2.02 -12.08 15.22
CA VAL A 109 -2.21 -11.87 13.77
C VAL A 109 -3.37 -10.92 13.49
N TRP A 110 -4.48 -11.04 14.21
CA TRP A 110 -5.58 -10.08 14.07
C TRP A 110 -5.17 -8.67 14.47
N LYS A 111 -4.38 -8.53 15.54
CA LYS A 111 -3.83 -7.23 15.97
C LYS A 111 -2.93 -6.63 14.89
N ALA A 112 -2.02 -7.42 14.34
CA ALA A 112 -1.08 -6.99 13.29
C ALA A 112 -1.80 -6.58 11.99
N ASN A 113 -2.90 -7.25 11.64
CA ASN A 113 -3.72 -6.94 10.47
C ASN A 113 -4.76 -5.82 10.71
N GLY A 114 -4.79 -5.21 11.89
CA GLY A 114 -5.80 -4.19 12.25
C GLY A 114 -7.23 -4.74 12.38
N GLN A 115 -7.38 -6.06 12.50
CA GLN A 115 -8.67 -6.76 12.67
C GLN A 115 -9.11 -6.77 14.14
N PHE A 116 -9.12 -5.59 14.76
CA PHE A 116 -9.41 -5.46 16.19
C PHE A 116 -10.83 -5.86 16.58
N ASP A 117 -11.78 -5.87 15.63
CA ASP A 117 -13.15 -6.35 15.85
C ASP A 117 -13.21 -7.84 16.23
N LYS A 118 -12.21 -8.63 15.81
CA LYS A 118 -12.08 -10.06 16.15
C LYS A 118 -11.56 -10.29 17.56
N LEU A 119 -10.95 -9.27 18.16
CA LEU A 119 -10.36 -9.30 19.50
C LEU A 119 -11.34 -8.86 20.59
N LEU A 120 -12.50 -8.32 20.20
CA LEU A 120 -13.52 -7.80 21.10
C LEU A 120 -14.81 -8.63 20.99
N SER A 121 -15.64 -8.56 22.03
CA SER A 121 -16.97 -9.18 22.05
C SER A 121 -17.96 -8.29 22.79
N GLY A 122 -19.25 -8.53 22.56
CA GLY A 122 -20.36 -7.79 23.20
C GLY A 122 -20.27 -6.27 22.98
N ALA A 123 -20.66 -5.51 24.00
CA ALA A 123 -20.71 -4.05 23.95
C ALA A 123 -19.38 -3.38 23.56
N ASN A 124 -18.24 -3.95 23.95
CA ASN A 124 -16.93 -3.41 23.59
C ASN A 124 -16.68 -3.51 22.07
N ARG A 125 -17.14 -4.59 21.44
CA ARG A 125 -17.03 -4.76 19.99
C ARG A 125 -17.94 -3.79 19.25
N ASP A 126 -19.16 -3.60 19.74
CA ASP A 126 -20.14 -2.71 19.12
C ASP A 126 -19.67 -1.25 19.22
N ALA A 127 -19.18 -0.83 20.39
CA ALA A 127 -18.57 0.49 20.59
C ALA A 127 -17.35 0.69 19.67
N PHE A 128 -16.47 -0.32 19.58
CA PHE A 128 -15.32 -0.27 18.67
C PHE A 128 -15.76 -0.10 17.20
N LEU A 129 -16.73 -0.88 16.72
CA LEU A 129 -17.18 -0.82 15.33
C LEU A 129 -17.83 0.53 14.99
N ALA A 130 -18.66 1.06 15.90
CA ALA A 130 -19.29 2.36 15.73
C ALA A 130 -18.23 3.47 15.63
N LEU A 131 -17.28 3.50 16.57
CA LEU A 131 -16.22 4.50 16.60
C LEU A 131 -15.24 4.34 15.44
N GLN A 132 -14.86 3.11 15.08
CA GLN A 132 -13.98 2.85 13.94
C GLN A 132 -14.60 3.40 12.65
N SER A 133 -15.90 3.15 12.44
CA SER A 133 -16.62 3.68 11.28
C SER A 133 -16.64 5.22 11.29
N MET A 134 -17.04 5.82 12.42
CA MET A 134 -17.11 7.27 12.58
C MET A 134 -15.77 7.95 12.35
N PHE A 135 -14.71 7.49 13.02
CA PHE A 135 -13.37 8.08 12.89
C PHE A 135 -12.78 7.84 11.50
N LYS A 136 -13.05 6.70 10.86
CA LYS A 136 -12.64 6.45 9.47
C LYS A 136 -13.28 7.46 8.51
N GLN A 137 -14.56 7.78 8.66
CA GLN A 137 -15.25 8.79 7.84
C GLN A 137 -14.63 10.18 8.00
N MET A 138 -14.09 10.50 9.18
CA MET A 138 -13.40 11.77 9.44
C MET A 138 -11.93 11.78 8.96
N GLY A 139 -11.43 10.70 8.37
CA GLY A 139 -10.02 10.58 7.97
C GLY A 139 -9.07 10.20 9.12
N LEU A 140 -9.60 9.67 10.22
CA LEU A 140 -8.89 9.28 11.44
C LEU A 140 -8.81 7.75 11.62
N GLY A 141 -8.77 7.00 10.52
CA GLY A 141 -8.74 5.54 10.55
C GLY A 141 -7.52 4.95 11.29
N SER A 142 -6.40 5.69 11.35
CA SER A 142 -5.20 5.30 12.11
C SER A 142 -5.45 5.18 13.62
N LEU A 143 -6.50 5.83 14.15
CA LEU A 143 -6.87 5.76 15.56
C LEU A 143 -7.55 4.43 15.94
N ALA A 144 -7.82 3.52 14.99
CA ALA A 144 -8.43 2.22 15.27
C ALA A 144 -7.71 1.43 16.38
N GLY A 145 -6.38 1.46 16.40
CA GLY A 145 -5.61 0.81 17.48
C GLY A 145 -5.89 1.41 18.86
N LYS A 146 -5.97 2.74 18.97
CA LYS A 146 -6.29 3.43 20.24
C LYS A 146 -7.74 3.20 20.66
N ILE A 147 -8.68 3.20 19.70
CA ILE A 147 -10.10 2.84 19.95
C ILE A 147 -10.18 1.44 20.56
N TYR A 148 -9.44 0.48 19.99
CA TYR A 148 -9.38 -0.90 20.51
C TYR A 148 -8.84 -0.95 21.95
N GLU A 149 -7.72 -0.29 22.24
CA GLU A 149 -7.13 -0.31 23.59
C GLU A 149 -8.06 0.33 24.63
N PHE A 150 -8.79 1.39 24.26
CA PHE A 150 -9.79 2.00 25.14
C PHE A 150 -11.06 1.16 25.30
N ALA A 151 -11.55 0.52 24.23
CA ALA A 151 -12.68 -0.41 24.31
C ALA A 151 -12.35 -1.62 25.19
N LYS A 152 -11.11 -2.12 25.14
CA LYS A 152 -10.63 -3.20 26.01
C LYS A 152 -10.61 -2.80 27.50
N GLN A 153 -10.41 -1.52 27.81
CA GLN A 153 -10.50 -0.98 29.16
C GLN A 153 -11.95 -0.81 29.65
N GLY A 154 -12.95 -1.07 28.80
CA GLY A 154 -14.37 -0.98 29.14
C GLY A 154 -14.95 0.43 29.07
N TYR A 155 -14.24 1.38 28.45
CA TYR A 155 -14.79 2.72 28.23
C TYR A 155 -15.95 2.70 27.23
N GLY A 156 -16.98 3.49 27.52
CA GLY A 156 -18.11 3.71 26.60
C GLY A 156 -17.71 4.59 25.42
N ALA A 157 -18.52 4.57 24.36
CA ALA A 157 -18.21 5.25 23.09
C ALA A 157 -17.95 6.77 23.25
N ASP A 158 -18.71 7.43 24.13
CA ASP A 158 -18.57 8.87 24.38
C ASP A 158 -17.26 9.22 25.07
N THR A 159 -16.88 8.44 26.09
CA THR A 159 -15.59 8.60 26.80
C THR A 159 -14.42 8.38 25.86
N ILE A 160 -14.49 7.33 25.03
CA ILE A 160 -13.46 7.07 24.03
C ILE A 160 -13.36 8.24 23.04
N SER A 161 -14.50 8.74 22.55
CA SER A 161 -14.53 9.87 21.61
C SER A 161 -13.85 11.10 22.19
N LEU A 162 -14.08 11.42 23.48
CA LEU A 162 -13.44 12.53 24.18
C LEU A 162 -11.92 12.32 24.31
N LEU A 163 -11.48 11.14 24.78
CA LEU A 163 -10.06 10.82 24.94
C LEU A 163 -9.30 10.88 23.61
N LEU A 164 -9.96 10.53 22.50
CA LEU A 164 -9.34 10.58 21.18
C LEU A 164 -9.11 12.01 20.68
N GLN A 165 -9.86 13.01 21.17
CA GLN A 165 -9.65 14.41 20.78
C GLN A 165 -8.27 14.93 21.21
N ASP A 166 -7.71 14.35 22.28
CA ASP A 166 -6.38 14.73 22.78
C ASP A 166 -5.22 14.12 22.01
N THR A 167 -5.49 13.18 21.13
CA THR A 167 -4.47 12.51 20.34
C THR A 167 -3.85 13.44 19.30
N LYS A 168 -2.56 13.23 19.01
CA LYS A 168 -1.83 14.00 17.99
C LYS A 168 -2.50 13.89 16.62
N GLU A 169 -2.98 12.71 16.27
CA GLU A 169 -3.63 12.43 14.99
C GLU A 169 -4.93 13.23 14.85
N TYR A 170 -5.73 13.32 15.92
CA TYR A 170 -6.94 14.13 15.95
C TYR A 170 -6.63 15.62 15.84
N LYS A 171 -5.70 16.12 16.66
CA LYS A 171 -5.29 17.54 16.65
C LYS A 171 -4.74 17.95 15.29
N GLU A 172 -3.97 17.10 14.63
CA GLU A 172 -3.47 17.38 13.28
C GLU A 172 -4.59 17.36 12.23
N ARG A 173 -5.59 16.48 12.35
CA ARG A 173 -6.73 16.45 11.40
C ARG A 173 -7.56 17.72 11.44
N PHE A 174 -7.77 18.28 12.63
CA PHE A 174 -8.59 19.46 12.88
C PHE A 174 -7.76 20.69 13.30
N LYS A 175 -6.50 20.76 12.83
CA LYS A 175 -5.51 21.74 13.28
C LYS A 175 -5.95 23.20 13.17
N ALA A 176 -6.80 23.53 12.20
CA ALA A 176 -7.31 24.89 12.05
C ALA A 176 -8.09 25.38 13.29
N ASN A 177 -8.69 24.47 14.06
CA ASN A 177 -9.38 24.83 15.30
C ASN A 177 -8.46 25.44 16.36
N GLU A 178 -7.20 25.03 16.42
CA GLU A 178 -6.23 25.67 17.33
C GLU A 178 -5.97 27.13 16.92
N ALA A 179 -5.90 27.40 15.62
CA ALA A 179 -5.73 28.75 15.09
C ALA A 179 -6.99 29.60 15.32
N ARG A 180 -8.18 29.03 15.12
CA ARG A 180 -9.46 29.68 15.43
C ARG A 180 -9.55 30.07 16.90
N ALA A 181 -9.26 29.14 17.81
CA ALA A 181 -9.27 29.40 19.25
C ALA A 181 -8.29 30.53 19.64
N LYS A 182 -7.06 30.52 19.08
CA LYS A 182 -6.06 31.58 19.31
C LYS A 182 -6.51 32.94 18.77
N ALA A 183 -7.29 32.94 17.69
CA ALA A 183 -7.87 34.15 17.11
C ALA A 183 -9.16 34.61 17.79
N GLY A 184 -9.61 33.93 18.87
CA GLY A 184 -10.87 34.24 19.54
C GLY A 184 -12.13 33.83 18.76
N LEU A 185 -11.96 33.01 17.72
CA LEU A 185 -13.06 32.48 16.91
C LEU A 185 -13.63 31.20 17.52
N ALA A 186 -14.90 30.93 17.27
CA ALA A 186 -15.55 29.69 17.69
C ALA A 186 -14.85 28.46 17.09
N VAL A 187 -14.52 27.49 17.93
CA VAL A 187 -13.98 26.19 17.52
C VAL A 187 -15.07 25.40 16.80
N LEU A 188 -14.76 24.89 15.61
CA LEU A 188 -15.72 24.09 14.84
C LEU A 188 -15.79 22.68 15.41
N SER A 189 -17.00 22.13 15.49
CA SER A 189 -17.19 20.69 15.67
C SER A 189 -16.59 19.92 14.48
N PRO A 190 -16.27 18.62 14.64
CA PRO A 190 -15.80 17.80 13.53
C PRO A 190 -16.74 17.80 12.32
N ALA A 191 -18.05 17.80 12.55
CA ALA A 191 -19.05 17.81 11.49
C ALA A 191 -19.01 19.14 10.70
N GLU A 192 -18.96 20.27 11.39
CA GLU A 192 -18.87 21.60 10.74
C GLU A 192 -17.57 21.77 9.96
N TYR A 193 -16.45 21.30 10.53
CA TYR A 193 -15.15 21.34 9.87
C TYR A 193 -15.17 20.56 8.55
N LEU A 194 -15.67 19.32 8.58
CA LEU A 194 -15.77 18.47 7.38
C LEU A 194 -16.77 19.02 6.36
N ALA A 195 -17.88 19.62 6.82
CA ALA A 195 -18.84 20.26 5.95
C ALA A 195 -18.22 21.46 5.22
N ALA A 196 -17.42 22.28 5.91
CA ALA A 196 -16.69 23.39 5.29
C ALA A 196 -15.72 22.89 4.20
N GLU A 197 -14.89 21.88 4.51
CA GLU A 197 -13.99 21.28 3.52
C GLU A 197 -14.74 20.71 2.31
N ALA A 198 -15.85 20.01 2.54
CA ALA A 198 -16.66 19.45 1.48
C ALA A 198 -17.24 20.55 0.57
N ALA A 199 -17.72 21.64 1.17
CA ALA A 199 -18.25 22.79 0.44
C ALA A 199 -17.16 23.48 -0.40
N TYR A 200 -15.97 23.72 0.15
CA TYR A 200 -14.86 24.30 -0.62
C TYR A 200 -14.47 23.41 -1.80
N ARG A 201 -14.31 22.10 -1.56
CA ARG A 201 -13.97 21.14 -2.61
C ARG A 201 -15.04 21.13 -3.72
N GLN A 202 -16.32 21.16 -3.35
CA GLN A 202 -17.42 21.17 -4.31
C GLN A 202 -17.41 22.44 -5.17
N ILE A 203 -17.12 23.60 -4.58
CA ILE A 203 -17.03 24.87 -5.31
C ILE A 203 -15.89 24.79 -6.33
N LEU A 204 -14.69 24.41 -5.88
CA LEU A 204 -13.51 24.33 -6.74
C LEU A 204 -13.66 23.28 -7.85
N SER A 205 -14.22 22.11 -7.54
CA SER A 205 -14.47 21.06 -8.53
C SER A 205 -15.53 21.46 -9.55
N SER A 206 -16.59 22.15 -9.12
CA SER A 206 -17.64 22.65 -10.02
C SER A 206 -17.12 23.73 -10.99
N ALA A 207 -16.08 24.46 -10.59
CA ALA A 207 -15.39 25.42 -11.45
C ALA A 207 -14.29 24.77 -12.33
N GLY A 208 -14.12 23.45 -12.24
CA GLY A 208 -13.14 22.73 -13.06
C GLY A 208 -11.69 23.03 -12.71
N MET A 209 -11.39 23.45 -11.48
CA MET A 209 -10.02 23.74 -11.03
C MET A 209 -9.10 22.51 -11.24
N PRO A 210 -7.83 22.72 -11.61
CA PRO A 210 -6.94 21.63 -11.98
C PRO A 210 -6.63 20.70 -10.78
N LYS A 211 -6.29 19.44 -11.08
CA LYS A 211 -5.87 18.48 -10.04
C LYS A 211 -4.61 18.98 -9.33
N GLY A 212 -4.51 18.78 -8.02
CA GLY A 212 -3.45 19.34 -7.17
C GLY A 212 -3.73 20.76 -6.67
N PHE A 213 -4.78 21.42 -7.17
CA PHE A 213 -5.17 22.77 -6.74
C PHE A 213 -6.25 22.66 -5.67
N TYR A 214 -5.86 22.78 -4.40
CA TYR A 214 -6.76 22.68 -3.24
C TYR A 214 -7.58 21.37 -3.22
N ASP A 215 -6.90 20.23 -3.38
CA ASP A 215 -7.54 18.91 -3.38
C ASP A 215 -7.33 18.13 -2.07
N ASN A 216 -6.41 18.57 -1.21
CA ASN A 216 -6.13 17.95 0.09
C ASN A 216 -6.83 18.69 1.24
N PRO A 217 -7.31 17.96 2.28
CA PRO A 217 -7.87 18.59 3.47
C PRO A 217 -6.95 19.63 4.13
N ALA A 218 -5.63 19.43 4.01
CA ALA A 218 -4.63 20.35 4.54
C ALA A 218 -4.66 21.74 3.86
N ASP A 219 -5.06 21.81 2.59
CA ASP A 219 -5.06 23.05 1.81
C ASP A 219 -6.13 24.03 2.32
N PHE A 220 -7.23 23.50 2.88
CA PHE A 220 -8.32 24.29 3.43
C PHE A 220 -8.07 24.84 4.83
N ARG A 221 -6.98 24.41 5.50
CA ARG A 221 -6.70 24.81 6.89
C ARG A 221 -6.60 26.32 7.06
N GLY A 222 -5.98 27.01 6.09
CA GLY A 222 -5.86 28.46 6.12
C GLY A 222 -7.21 29.17 6.03
N TRP A 223 -8.10 28.67 5.16
CA TRP A 223 -9.45 29.22 4.99
C TRP A 223 -10.31 28.99 6.24
N ILE A 224 -10.27 27.78 6.80
CA ILE A 224 -11.01 27.45 8.03
C ILE A 224 -10.46 28.24 9.22
N ALA A 225 -9.14 28.38 9.33
CA ALA A 225 -8.50 29.15 10.40
C ALA A 225 -8.87 30.64 10.33
N GLY A 226 -9.01 31.19 9.12
CA GLY A 226 -9.36 32.58 8.85
C GLY A 226 -10.86 32.87 8.75
N ASP A 227 -11.73 31.91 9.09
CA ASP A 227 -13.20 32.04 9.00
C ASP A 227 -13.75 32.37 7.60
N VAL A 228 -13.04 31.94 6.56
CA VAL A 228 -13.43 32.19 5.17
C VAL A 228 -14.65 31.34 4.82
N SER A 229 -15.78 31.96 4.52
CA SER A 229 -17.01 31.19 4.23
C SER A 229 -16.97 30.51 2.85
N PRO A 230 -17.73 29.43 2.62
CA PRO A 230 -17.88 28.86 1.28
C PRO A 230 -18.40 29.86 0.24
N ALA A 231 -19.30 30.78 0.64
CA ALA A 231 -19.80 31.83 -0.24
C ALA A 231 -18.68 32.78 -0.70
N GLU A 232 -17.74 33.09 0.19
CA GLU A 232 -16.58 33.91 -0.15
C GLU A 232 -15.65 33.18 -1.12
N ILE A 233 -15.37 31.89 -0.91
CA ILE A 233 -14.59 31.08 -1.86
C ILE A 233 -15.27 31.05 -3.23
N LYS A 234 -16.60 30.86 -3.26
CA LYS A 234 -17.36 30.93 -4.52
C LYS A 234 -17.20 32.29 -5.21
N SER A 235 -17.33 33.39 -4.47
CA SER A 235 -17.14 34.74 -5.02
C SER A 235 -15.73 34.92 -5.60
N ARG A 236 -14.69 34.44 -4.92
CA ARG A 236 -13.30 34.50 -5.41
C ARG A 236 -13.13 33.70 -6.71
N VAL A 237 -13.73 32.52 -6.78
CA VAL A 237 -13.73 31.67 -7.99
C VAL A 237 -14.49 32.31 -9.14
N ASP A 238 -15.65 32.90 -8.87
CA ASP A 238 -16.44 33.62 -9.88
C ASP A 238 -15.64 34.82 -10.43
N MET A 239 -14.97 35.60 -9.57
CA MET A 239 -14.10 36.70 -9.98
C MET A 239 -12.92 36.23 -10.84
N ALA A 240 -12.28 35.12 -10.46
CA ALA A 240 -11.19 34.54 -11.24
C ALA A 240 -11.66 34.07 -12.62
N THR A 241 -12.84 33.45 -12.68
CA THR A 241 -13.45 32.99 -13.94
C THR A 241 -13.85 34.18 -14.83
N GLU A 242 -14.39 35.25 -14.24
CA GLU A 242 -14.69 36.49 -14.96
C GLU A 242 -13.42 37.15 -15.50
N ALA A 243 -12.33 37.15 -14.72
CA ALA A 243 -11.04 37.65 -15.17
C ALA A 243 -10.55 36.90 -16.41
N VAL A 244 -10.67 35.56 -16.44
CA VAL A 244 -10.38 34.74 -17.62
C VAL A 244 -11.22 35.14 -18.83
N ASN A 245 -12.51 35.40 -18.64
CA ASN A 245 -13.40 35.79 -19.73
C ASN A 245 -13.06 37.17 -20.32
N LYS A 246 -12.43 38.06 -19.53
CA LYS A 246 -11.94 39.36 -19.98
C LYS A 246 -10.57 39.29 -20.68
N VAL A 247 -9.87 38.17 -20.59
CA VAL A 247 -8.60 37.97 -21.31
C VAL A 247 -8.88 37.84 -22.82
N ASP A 248 -8.05 38.53 -23.61
CA ASP A 248 -8.07 38.50 -25.08
C ASP A 248 -8.20 37.04 -25.59
N PRO A 249 -9.22 36.71 -26.41
CA PRO A 249 -9.42 35.36 -26.91
C PRO A 249 -8.25 34.80 -27.71
N ASN A 250 -7.51 35.63 -28.45
CA ASN A 250 -6.33 35.21 -29.20
C ASN A 250 -5.17 34.90 -28.24
N TYR A 251 -5.01 35.68 -27.17
CA TYR A 251 -4.02 35.36 -26.13
C TYR A 251 -4.34 34.05 -25.41
N ARG A 252 -5.60 33.80 -25.07
CA ARG A 252 -6.04 32.50 -24.51
C ARG A 252 -5.82 31.35 -25.51
N GLY A 253 -6.17 31.56 -26.77
CA GLY A 253 -5.94 30.58 -27.84
C GLY A 253 -4.46 30.24 -27.99
N ALA A 254 -3.58 31.24 -27.95
CA ALA A 254 -2.13 31.02 -28.00
C ALA A 254 -1.61 30.25 -26.78
N LEU A 255 -2.05 30.60 -25.56
CA LEU A 255 -1.66 29.85 -24.34
C LEU A 255 -2.12 28.38 -24.39
N PHE A 256 -3.33 28.13 -24.88
CA PHE A 256 -3.82 26.77 -25.07
C PHE A 256 -3.00 26.01 -26.12
N GLN A 257 -2.73 26.62 -27.27
CA GLN A 257 -1.96 25.99 -28.34
C GLN A 257 -0.50 25.72 -27.94
N MET A 258 0.14 26.64 -27.21
CA MET A 258 1.55 26.55 -26.84
C MET A 258 1.80 25.69 -25.60
N TYR A 259 0.92 25.76 -24.61
CA TYR A 259 1.16 25.17 -23.28
C TYR A 259 0.03 24.27 -22.79
N GLY A 260 -1.03 24.08 -23.57
CA GLY A 260 -2.22 23.33 -23.16
C GLY A 260 -3.06 24.04 -22.10
N ILE A 261 -2.73 25.29 -21.76
CA ILE A 261 -3.36 26.03 -20.67
C ILE A 261 -4.80 26.39 -21.04
N ASN A 262 -5.77 25.81 -20.34
CA ASN A 262 -7.19 26.06 -20.55
C ASN A 262 -7.75 27.16 -19.62
N SER A 263 -9.02 27.53 -19.83
CA SER A 263 -9.68 28.57 -19.05
C SER A 263 -9.71 28.30 -17.54
N SER A 264 -9.85 27.04 -17.12
CA SER A 264 -9.92 26.68 -15.70
C SER A 264 -8.55 26.75 -15.04
N GLU A 265 -7.49 26.39 -15.76
CA GLU A 265 -6.09 26.55 -15.35
C GLU A 265 -5.71 28.03 -15.21
N LEU A 266 -6.18 28.87 -16.13
CA LEU A 266 -5.99 30.32 -16.03
C LEU A 266 -6.82 30.92 -14.87
N ALA A 267 -8.02 30.39 -14.60
CA ALA A 267 -8.82 30.78 -13.44
C ALA A 267 -8.13 30.39 -12.13
N ALA A 268 -7.52 29.21 -12.06
CA ALA A 268 -6.71 28.79 -10.91
C ALA A 268 -5.52 29.73 -10.68
N TYR A 269 -4.85 30.16 -11.76
CA TYR A 269 -3.76 31.15 -11.68
C TYR A 269 -4.23 32.49 -11.13
N PHE A 270 -5.40 32.99 -11.55
CA PHE A 270 -5.96 34.22 -11.00
C PHE A 270 -6.45 34.05 -9.55
N LEU A 271 -6.93 32.87 -9.17
CA LEU A 271 -7.41 32.61 -7.81
C LEU A 271 -6.25 32.51 -6.81
N ASP A 272 -5.23 31.71 -7.12
CA ASP A 272 -4.04 31.56 -6.30
C ASP A 272 -2.83 31.16 -7.16
N ARG A 273 -2.09 32.17 -7.60
CA ARG A 273 -0.86 32.01 -8.39
C ARG A 273 0.17 31.09 -7.73
N LYS A 274 0.33 31.15 -6.40
CA LYS A 274 1.38 30.39 -5.71
C LYS A 274 1.13 28.89 -5.77
N VAL A 275 -0.14 28.49 -5.71
CA VAL A 275 -0.56 27.10 -5.84
C VAL A 275 -0.64 26.68 -7.32
N ALA A 276 -1.12 27.55 -8.20
CA ALA A 276 -1.31 27.23 -9.61
C ALA A 276 -0.02 27.12 -10.43
N GLU A 277 0.96 28.04 -10.26
CA GLU A 277 2.18 28.05 -11.07
C GLU A 277 2.93 26.71 -11.18
N PRO A 278 3.22 25.99 -10.09
CA PRO A 278 3.92 24.71 -10.20
C PRO A 278 3.09 23.65 -10.94
N ILE A 279 1.76 23.67 -10.79
CA ILE A 279 0.85 22.76 -11.50
C ILE A 279 0.90 23.04 -13.00
N LEU A 280 0.76 24.32 -13.38
CA LEU A 280 0.78 24.74 -14.79
C LEU A 280 2.13 24.46 -15.46
N LYS A 281 3.25 24.71 -14.77
CA LYS A 281 4.58 24.38 -15.27
C LYS A 281 4.73 22.89 -15.55
N LYS A 282 4.26 22.05 -14.63
CA LYS A 282 4.28 20.58 -14.77
C LYS A 282 3.41 20.13 -15.95
N GLN A 283 2.20 20.67 -16.09
CA GLN A 283 1.30 20.34 -17.19
C GLN A 283 1.86 20.78 -18.55
N ALA A 284 2.45 21.97 -18.63
CA ALA A 284 3.09 22.47 -19.84
C ALA A 284 4.28 21.57 -20.26
N ALA A 285 5.12 21.17 -19.31
CA ALA A 285 6.21 20.23 -19.55
C ALA A 285 5.68 18.86 -20.00
N ALA A 286 4.68 18.31 -19.31
CA ALA A 286 4.05 17.05 -19.70
C ALA A 286 3.42 17.12 -21.11
N GLY A 287 2.82 18.25 -21.46
CA GLY A 287 2.29 18.53 -22.80
C GLY A 287 3.38 18.56 -23.87
N ALA A 288 4.52 19.19 -23.59
CA ALA A 288 5.67 19.21 -24.50
C ALA A 288 6.24 17.79 -24.73
N ILE A 289 6.35 16.98 -23.67
CA ILE A 289 6.76 15.57 -23.76
C ILE A 289 5.73 14.76 -24.56
N GLY A 290 4.44 14.95 -24.30
CA GLY A 290 3.36 14.28 -25.02
C GLY A 290 3.32 14.64 -26.51
N ALA A 291 3.60 15.90 -26.86
CA ALA A 291 3.71 16.33 -28.26
C ALA A 291 4.85 15.57 -28.98
N ALA A 292 5.97 15.33 -28.30
CA ALA A 292 7.07 14.52 -28.84
C ALA A 292 6.64 13.05 -29.07
N ALA A 293 5.89 12.47 -28.14
CA ALA A 293 5.32 11.13 -28.28
C ALA A 293 4.39 11.04 -29.51
N LEU A 294 3.43 11.97 -29.63
CA LEU A 294 2.46 11.99 -30.72
C LEU A 294 3.13 12.15 -32.09
N ARG A 295 4.15 13.00 -32.20
CA ARG A 295 4.90 13.18 -33.46
C ARG A 295 5.55 11.89 -33.96
N ARG A 296 5.78 10.92 -33.07
CA ARG A 296 6.34 9.59 -33.40
C ARG A 296 5.29 8.47 -33.42
N GLY A 297 4.00 8.81 -33.32
CA GLY A 297 2.90 7.85 -33.37
C GLY A 297 2.66 7.08 -32.07
N PHE A 298 3.24 7.52 -30.94
CA PHE A 298 3.02 6.90 -29.63
C PHE A 298 1.74 7.41 -28.97
N SER A 299 1.14 6.56 -28.13
CA SER A 299 -0.06 6.92 -27.36
C SER A 299 0.30 7.80 -26.16
N LEU A 300 -0.64 8.61 -25.69
CA LEU A 300 -0.42 9.44 -24.50
C LEU A 300 -0.86 8.73 -23.21
N ASN A 301 -0.03 8.85 -22.17
CA ASN A 301 -0.42 8.51 -20.81
C ASN A 301 -0.15 9.70 -19.89
N ALA A 302 -1.21 10.39 -19.46
CA ALA A 302 -1.08 11.61 -18.67
C ALA A 302 -0.28 11.42 -17.37
N LEU A 303 -0.45 10.27 -16.69
CA LEU A 303 0.26 9.99 -15.44
C LEU A 303 1.77 9.83 -15.65
N ASP A 304 2.17 9.14 -16.73
CA ASP A 304 3.58 8.93 -17.06
C ASP A 304 4.24 10.23 -17.52
N LEU A 305 3.57 10.99 -18.40
CA LEU A 305 4.06 12.29 -18.88
C LEU A 305 4.25 13.30 -17.74
N GLU A 306 3.28 13.35 -16.82
CA GLU A 306 3.39 14.16 -15.60
C GLU A 306 4.52 13.69 -14.68
N SER A 307 4.75 12.38 -14.59
CA SER A 307 5.88 11.83 -13.85
C SER A 307 7.21 12.24 -14.49
N TYR A 308 7.34 12.13 -15.81
CA TYR A 308 8.53 12.55 -16.55
C TYR A 308 8.79 14.05 -16.41
N ALA A 309 7.74 14.87 -16.50
CA ALA A 309 7.82 16.32 -16.24
C ALA A 309 8.30 16.62 -14.81
N SER A 310 7.87 15.83 -13.82
CA SER A 310 8.33 15.99 -12.43
C SER A 310 9.81 15.64 -12.23
N LEU A 311 10.37 14.83 -13.13
CA LEU A 311 11.80 14.52 -13.16
C LEU A 311 12.62 15.61 -13.87
N GLY A 312 11.97 16.67 -14.37
CA GLY A 312 12.63 17.79 -15.05
C GLY A 312 12.91 17.54 -16.53
N ILE A 313 12.36 16.47 -17.13
CA ILE A 313 12.54 16.16 -18.55
C ILE A 313 11.92 17.27 -19.41
N SER A 314 12.70 17.85 -20.31
CA SER A 314 12.26 18.89 -21.24
C SER A 314 11.60 18.31 -22.49
N GLY A 315 10.89 19.15 -23.26
CA GLY A 315 10.33 18.75 -24.56
C GLY A 315 11.40 18.37 -25.58
N GLU A 316 12.55 19.04 -25.55
CA GLU A 316 13.70 18.75 -26.43
C GLU A 316 14.36 17.42 -26.06
N GLU A 317 14.52 17.15 -24.76
CA GLU A 317 15.00 15.86 -24.27
C GLU A 317 14.03 14.73 -24.65
N ALA A 318 12.72 14.99 -24.53
CA ALA A 318 11.68 14.06 -24.96
C ALA A 318 11.70 13.80 -26.47
N GLU A 319 11.97 14.79 -27.32
CA GLU A 319 12.14 14.60 -28.76
C GLU A 319 13.27 13.63 -29.10
N ALA A 320 14.43 13.83 -28.46
CA ALA A 320 15.57 12.93 -28.63
C ALA A 320 15.24 11.51 -28.13
N ALA A 321 14.64 11.42 -26.93
CA ALA A 321 14.26 10.16 -26.31
C ALA A 321 13.22 9.38 -27.14
N TYR A 322 12.13 10.01 -27.57
CA TYR A 322 11.13 9.36 -28.42
C TYR A 322 11.67 9.02 -29.81
N GLY A 323 12.68 9.74 -30.31
CA GLY A 323 13.43 9.33 -31.48
C GLY A 323 14.21 8.04 -31.29
N GLN A 324 14.89 7.88 -30.15
CA GLN A 324 15.57 6.64 -29.79
C GLN A 324 14.58 5.49 -29.59
N ILE A 325 13.44 5.76 -28.94
CA ILE A 325 12.38 4.77 -28.72
C ILE A 325 11.85 4.30 -30.08
N ALA A 326 11.41 5.21 -30.95
CA ALA A 326 10.89 4.87 -32.28
C ALA A 326 11.88 4.03 -33.11
N GLY A 327 13.17 4.36 -33.07
CA GLY A 327 14.20 3.63 -33.80
C GLY A 327 14.45 2.20 -33.31
N SER A 328 14.11 1.88 -32.06
CA SER A 328 14.37 0.57 -31.45
C SER A 328 13.11 -0.22 -31.10
N PHE A 329 11.93 0.40 -31.13
CA PHE A 329 10.69 -0.14 -30.60
C PHE A 329 10.26 -1.45 -31.28
N GLU A 330 10.15 -1.45 -32.61
CA GLU A 330 9.77 -2.65 -33.39
C GLU A 330 10.79 -3.79 -33.24
N SER A 331 12.08 -3.44 -33.16
CA SER A 331 13.12 -4.45 -32.92
C SER A 331 12.96 -5.10 -31.54
N MET A 332 12.67 -4.30 -30.51
CA MET A 332 12.43 -4.79 -29.16
C MET A 332 11.14 -5.63 -29.06
N LEU A 333 10.08 -5.27 -29.78
CA LEU A 333 8.87 -6.09 -29.90
C LEU A 333 9.18 -7.46 -30.52
N GLY A 334 9.96 -7.48 -31.62
CA GLY A 334 10.40 -8.71 -32.26
C GLY A 334 11.25 -9.61 -31.35
N LEU A 335 12.18 -9.02 -30.58
CA LEU A 335 12.98 -9.74 -29.59
C LEU A 335 12.11 -10.32 -28.47
N ALA A 336 11.20 -9.52 -27.92
CA ALA A 336 10.30 -9.96 -26.86
C ALA A 336 9.44 -11.15 -27.33
N GLY A 337 8.84 -11.05 -28.52
CA GLY A 337 8.07 -12.13 -29.12
C GLY A 337 8.89 -13.41 -29.32
N ARG A 338 10.12 -13.30 -29.82
CA ARG A 338 11.04 -14.44 -30.02
C ARG A 338 11.39 -15.16 -28.72
N TYR A 339 11.57 -14.41 -27.64
CA TYR A 339 11.99 -14.95 -26.34
C TYR A 339 10.83 -15.18 -25.36
N GLY A 340 9.58 -15.19 -25.84
CA GLY A 340 8.40 -15.44 -25.01
C GLY A 340 8.17 -14.40 -23.91
N SER A 341 8.60 -13.16 -24.15
CA SER A 341 8.43 -12.02 -23.25
C SER A 341 7.50 -10.98 -23.87
N THR A 342 7.14 -9.94 -23.10
CA THR A 342 6.35 -8.81 -23.60
C THR A 342 7.23 -7.56 -23.68
N TRP A 343 6.93 -6.64 -24.58
CA TRP A 343 7.53 -5.31 -24.57
C TRP A 343 6.43 -4.31 -24.88
N THR A 344 6.32 -3.25 -24.09
CA THR A 344 5.26 -2.25 -24.20
C THR A 344 5.85 -0.87 -24.45
N GLN A 345 5.03 0.07 -24.93
CA GLN A 345 5.43 1.48 -25.02
C GLN A 345 5.93 1.99 -23.66
N ARG A 346 5.21 1.64 -22.59
CA ARG A 346 5.59 1.99 -21.22
C ARG A 346 6.95 1.43 -20.83
N ASP A 347 7.27 0.18 -21.19
CA ASP A 347 8.61 -0.38 -20.94
C ASP A 347 9.69 0.43 -21.68
N ALA A 348 9.44 0.79 -22.94
CA ALA A 348 10.38 1.55 -23.74
C ALA A 348 10.61 2.97 -23.20
N GLU A 349 9.54 3.65 -22.79
CA GLU A 349 9.62 4.95 -22.14
C GLU A 349 10.34 4.87 -20.80
N GLN A 350 10.03 3.87 -19.97
CA GLN A 350 10.69 3.70 -18.67
C GLN A 350 12.17 3.33 -18.80
N GLU A 351 12.56 2.55 -19.81
CA GLU A 351 13.97 2.26 -20.10
C GLU A 351 14.76 3.54 -20.44
N VAL A 352 14.15 4.50 -21.13
CA VAL A 352 14.83 5.72 -21.58
C VAL A 352 14.73 6.86 -20.57
N PHE A 353 13.55 7.13 -20.03
CA PHE A 353 13.30 8.25 -19.12
C PHE A 353 13.61 7.91 -17.65
N THR A 354 13.49 6.65 -17.25
CA THR A 354 13.63 6.22 -15.84
C THR A 354 14.39 4.90 -15.67
N PRO A 355 15.62 4.76 -16.21
CA PRO A 355 16.33 3.47 -16.27
C PRO A 355 16.64 2.83 -14.91
N GLY A 356 16.60 3.60 -13.82
CA GLY A 356 16.88 3.13 -12.45
C GLY A 356 15.63 2.82 -11.61
N VAL A 357 14.42 3.02 -12.14
CA VAL A 357 13.19 2.78 -11.39
C VAL A 357 12.79 1.31 -11.54
N ALA A 358 12.93 0.53 -10.46
CA ALA A 358 12.42 -0.83 -10.39
C ALA A 358 10.88 -0.83 -10.44
N GLY A 359 10.29 -1.68 -11.27
CA GLY A 359 8.85 -1.85 -11.33
C GLY A 359 8.35 -2.57 -10.09
N SER A 360 7.96 -1.86 -9.03
CA SER A 360 7.55 -2.45 -7.74
C SER A 360 8.61 -3.34 -7.05
N ILE A 361 8.39 -3.66 -5.78
CA ILE A 361 9.36 -4.33 -4.88
C ILE A 361 9.79 -5.74 -5.36
N SER A 362 9.15 -6.29 -6.41
CA SER A 362 9.46 -7.62 -6.95
C SER A 362 9.39 -7.75 -8.47
N ALA A 363 9.34 -6.67 -9.26
CA ALA A 363 9.36 -6.80 -10.73
C ALA A 363 10.64 -6.23 -11.34
N GLU A 364 11.09 -6.90 -12.40
CA GLU A 364 12.22 -6.53 -13.26
C GLU A 364 12.00 -5.09 -13.76
N SER A 365 13.00 -4.21 -13.63
CA SER A 365 12.92 -2.86 -14.21
C SER A 365 12.85 -2.94 -15.74
N ALA A 366 12.23 -1.95 -16.38
CA ALA A 366 12.17 -1.92 -17.85
C ALA A 366 13.57 -1.91 -18.49
N ALA A 367 14.55 -1.27 -17.84
CA ALA A 367 15.94 -1.29 -18.27
C ALA A 367 16.61 -2.67 -18.15
N GLU A 368 16.35 -3.41 -17.06
CA GLU A 368 16.85 -4.79 -16.92
C GLU A 368 16.22 -5.72 -17.94
N LYS A 369 14.91 -5.61 -18.12
CA LYS A 369 14.15 -6.34 -19.14
C LYS A 369 14.70 -6.07 -20.54
N GLY A 370 14.95 -4.81 -20.86
CA GLY A 370 15.56 -4.40 -22.12
C GLY A 370 16.97 -4.97 -22.30
N LYS A 371 17.81 -4.91 -21.27
CA LYS A 371 19.15 -5.52 -21.25
C LYS A 371 19.10 -7.02 -21.43
N ARG A 372 18.17 -7.72 -20.79
CA ARG A 372 18.01 -9.18 -20.89
C ARG A 372 17.64 -9.59 -22.30
N LEU A 373 16.67 -8.93 -22.92
CA LEU A 373 16.28 -9.18 -24.32
C LEU A 373 17.45 -8.97 -25.29
N LYS A 374 18.15 -7.84 -25.19
CA LYS A 374 19.33 -7.53 -26.01
C LYS A 374 20.48 -8.53 -25.78
N SER A 375 20.63 -9.02 -24.54
CA SER A 375 21.67 -10.01 -24.19
C SER A 375 21.35 -11.41 -24.72
N ALA A 376 20.08 -11.83 -24.66
CA ALA A 376 19.62 -13.09 -25.22
C ALA A 376 19.88 -13.15 -26.73
N GLU A 377 19.62 -12.03 -27.43
CA GLU A 377 19.94 -11.90 -28.86
C GLU A 377 21.45 -12.07 -29.11
N ARG A 378 22.30 -11.30 -28.41
CA ARG A 378 23.76 -11.42 -28.58
C ARG A 378 24.29 -12.83 -28.30
N ALA A 379 23.76 -13.49 -27.27
CA ALA A 379 24.15 -14.87 -26.93
C ALA A 379 23.85 -15.83 -28.09
N GLN A 380 22.65 -15.74 -28.69
CA GLN A 380 22.25 -16.57 -29.83
C GLN A 380 23.17 -16.37 -31.05
N PHE A 381 23.55 -15.12 -31.35
CA PHE A 381 24.44 -14.82 -32.48
C PHE A 381 25.92 -15.16 -32.21
N SER A 382 26.37 -15.09 -30.95
CA SER A 382 27.72 -15.51 -30.57
C SER A 382 27.91 -17.03 -30.60
N GLY A 383 26.86 -17.81 -30.35
CA GLY A 383 26.90 -19.28 -30.41
C GLY A 383 26.99 -19.84 -31.83
N ALA A 384 26.48 -19.12 -32.83
CA ALA A 384 26.43 -19.58 -34.22
C ALA A 384 27.76 -19.46 -34.99
N ARG A 385 28.71 -18.62 -34.54
CA ARG A 385 29.99 -18.39 -35.26
C ARG A 385 31.11 -19.36 -34.88
N GLY A 386 30.92 -20.20 -33.84
CA GLY A 386 31.92 -21.19 -33.41
C GLY A 386 31.85 -22.54 -34.13
N ALA A 387 30.82 -22.79 -34.95
CA ALA A 387 30.57 -24.10 -35.55
C ALA A 387 31.09 -24.28 -37.00
N SER A 388 31.61 -23.24 -37.65
CA SER A 388 31.97 -23.30 -39.08
C SER A 388 33.47 -23.20 -39.42
N SER A 389 34.39 -23.07 -38.45
CA SER A 389 35.84 -23.03 -38.74
C SER A 389 36.54 -24.40 -38.68
N GLY A 390 35.83 -25.50 -38.42
CA GLY A 390 36.41 -26.85 -38.30
C GLY A 390 36.43 -27.68 -39.59
N GLY A 391 35.89 -27.18 -40.71
CA GLY A 391 35.59 -27.99 -41.90
C GLY A 391 36.59 -27.95 -43.07
N LEU A 392 37.67 -27.17 -43.01
CA LEU A 392 38.58 -26.97 -44.16
C LEU A 392 40.05 -27.38 -43.88
N ALA A 393 40.28 -28.38 -43.04
CA ALA A 393 41.62 -28.93 -42.75
C ALA A 393 41.72 -30.46 -42.89
N ALA A 394 40.86 -31.09 -43.68
CA ALA A 394 40.95 -32.51 -44.01
C ALA A 394 40.87 -32.70 -45.52
N GLY A 395 42.03 -32.67 -46.17
CA GLY A 395 42.13 -33.10 -47.57
C GLY A 395 43.17 -32.36 -48.39
N PHE A 396 44.42 -32.24 -47.93
CA PHE A 396 45.57 -32.10 -48.84
C PHE A 396 46.88 -32.52 -48.16
N ARG A 397 47.58 -33.45 -48.82
CA ARG A 397 48.96 -33.99 -48.65
C ARG A 397 49.19 -35.19 -47.73
N GLN A 398 50.00 -36.20 -48.08
CA GLN A 398 50.67 -36.63 -49.32
C GLN A 398 51.45 -37.91 -48.96
N THR A 399 51.31 -39.00 -49.73
CA THR A 399 52.37 -39.84 -50.34
C THR A 399 51.71 -40.91 -51.18
#